data_AF-F5VDI9-F1
#
_entry.id   AF-F5VDI9-F1
#
_cell.length_a   1.000
_cell.length_b   1.000
_cell.length_c   1.000
_cell.angle_alpha   90.00
_cell.angle_beta   90.00
_cell.angle_gamma   90.00
#
_symmetry.space_group_name_H-M   'P 1'
#
loop_
_entity.id
_entity.type
_entity.pdbx_description
1 polymer ?
#
loop_
_entity_poly.entity_id
_entity_poly.type
_entity_poly.pdbx_seq_one_letter_code
_entity_poly.pdbx_strand_id
1 'polypeptide(L)'
;MNYEIDQKQALEKLGRNIPTYHLIDVWKYLKEKFGEVETASTEEGPINPIHNRVPLKEIRNLHDWDKGYDEGMPYWEKGDKERKAGNLEHAIELFDLARYNGYDAPILYMSYAMTYRKLKDYDNEIAIIDEAIERTQSEKENANVIRIMELKERRAKAIALKQKLNSSKR
;
A
#
# COMPACT_ATOMS: atom_id res chain seq x y z
N MET A 1 20.75 0.84 17.81
CA MET A 1 21.06 1.64 16.60
C MET A 1 22.57 1.84 16.55
N ASN A 2 23.19 1.40 15.46
CA ASN A 2 24.65 1.24 15.29
C ASN A 2 25.36 2.50 14.76
N TYR A 3 24.63 3.62 14.67
CA TYR A 3 25.01 4.81 13.93
C TYR A 3 26.28 5.49 14.44
N GLU A 4 26.40 5.67 15.76
CA GLU A 4 27.59 6.31 16.35
C GLU A 4 28.85 5.44 16.16
N ILE A 5 28.68 4.12 16.18
CA ILE A 5 29.78 3.16 15.95
C ILE A 5 30.21 3.21 14.49
N ASP A 6 29.25 3.18 13.55
CA ASP A 6 29.53 3.24 12.11
C ASP A 6 30.18 4.58 11.72
N GLN A 7 29.74 5.69 12.32
CA GLN A 7 30.31 7.03 12.07
C GLN A 7 31.73 7.16 12.64
N LYS A 8 31.99 6.59 13.83
CA LYS A 8 33.34 6.54 14.40
C LYS A 8 34.29 5.70 13.55
N GLN A 9 33.85 4.54 13.07
CA GLN A 9 34.64 3.69 12.16
C GLN A 9 34.89 4.37 10.81
N ALA A 10 33.91 5.09 10.26
CA ALA A 10 34.09 5.85 9.02
C ALA A 10 35.11 7.00 9.20
N LEU A 11 35.06 7.70 10.33
CA LEU A 11 36.01 8.76 10.66
C LEU A 11 37.44 8.21 10.82
N GLU A 12 37.62 7.09 11.52
CA GLU A 12 38.92 6.42 11.67
C GLU A 12 39.51 5.97 10.32
N LYS A 13 38.68 5.47 9.40
CA LYS A 13 39.16 4.99 8.09
C LYS A 13 39.42 6.11 7.08
N LEU A 14 38.62 7.17 7.09
CA LEU A 14 38.62 8.19 6.03
C LEU A 14 39.25 9.52 6.46
N GLY A 15 39.51 9.71 7.76
CA GLY A 15 40.09 10.94 8.30
C GLY A 15 39.20 12.18 8.16
N ARG A 16 37.94 12.01 7.76
CA ARG A 16 36.96 13.09 7.57
C ARG A 16 35.58 12.67 8.03
N ASN A 17 34.83 13.61 8.60
CA ASN A 17 33.45 13.38 8.98
C ASN A 17 32.57 13.43 7.73
N ILE A 18 31.86 12.34 7.44
CA ILE A 18 30.86 12.30 6.37
C ILE A 18 29.52 12.64 7.01
N PRO A 19 28.87 13.75 6.62
CA PRO A 19 27.53 14.07 7.08
C PRO A 19 26.57 12.95 6.66
N THR A 20 25.98 12.31 7.65
CA THR A 20 24.97 11.28 7.47
C THR A 20 23.61 11.93 7.70
N TYR A 21 22.75 11.85 6.69
CA TYR A 21 21.42 12.43 6.73
C TYR A 21 20.39 11.32 6.81
N HIS A 22 19.29 11.55 7.54
CA HIS A 22 18.13 10.69 7.42
C HIS A 22 17.54 10.84 6.01
N LEU A 23 17.19 9.70 5.40
CA LEU A 23 16.57 9.67 4.07
C LEU A 23 15.35 10.60 3.95
N ILE A 24 14.57 10.73 5.04
CA ILE A 24 13.41 11.63 5.10
C ILE A 24 13.83 13.09 4.97
N ASP A 25 14.92 13.51 5.63
CA ASP A 25 15.39 14.89 5.60
C ASP A 25 15.99 15.25 4.23
N VAL A 26 16.72 14.30 3.63
CA VAL A 26 17.21 14.43 2.24
C VAL A 26 16.04 14.57 1.28
N TRP A 27 15.02 13.72 1.42
CA TRP A 27 13.82 13.77 0.58
C TRP A 27 13.08 15.10 0.71
N LYS A 28 12.87 15.60 1.93
CA LYS A 28 12.27 16.92 2.18
C LYS A 28 13.07 18.05 1.54
N TYR A 29 14.40 18.05 1.73
CA TYR A 29 15.29 19.05 1.15
C TYR A 29 15.22 19.05 -0.39
N LEU A 30 15.25 17.88 -1.00
CA LEU A 30 15.15 17.75 -2.45
C LEU A 30 13.79 18.24 -2.97
N LYS A 31 12.70 17.90 -2.28
CA LYS A 31 11.35 18.38 -2.62
C LYS A 31 11.24 19.89 -2.52
N GLU A 32 11.81 20.51 -1.50
CA GLU A 32 11.84 21.98 -1.35
C GLU A 32 12.65 22.65 -2.46
N LYS A 33 13.81 22.09 -2.81
CA LYS A 33 14.74 22.68 -3.79
C LYS A 33 14.31 22.52 -5.24
N PHE A 34 13.75 21.36 -5.59
CA PHE A 34 13.51 20.98 -6.98
C PHE A 34 12.03 20.80 -7.30
N GLY A 35 11.14 20.99 -6.32
CA GLY A 35 9.72 20.75 -6.47
C GLY A 35 9.35 19.26 -6.43
N GLU A 36 8.08 18.97 -6.66
CA GLU A 36 7.62 17.58 -6.82
C GLU A 36 8.08 17.04 -8.17
N VAL A 37 8.71 15.87 -8.18
CA VAL A 37 9.06 15.18 -9.42
C VAL A 37 7.76 14.69 -10.05
N GLU A 38 7.36 15.31 -11.17
CA GLU A 38 6.29 14.80 -12.02
C GLU A 38 6.77 13.50 -12.66
N THR A 39 6.35 12.37 -12.08
CA THR A 39 6.51 11.07 -12.74
C THR A 39 5.60 11.08 -13.97
N ALA A 40 6.18 11.03 -15.16
CA ALA A 40 5.45 10.98 -16.42
C ALA A 40 4.28 10.00 -16.32
N SER A 41 3.06 10.54 -16.41
CA SER A 41 1.83 9.77 -16.48
C SER A 41 1.89 8.96 -17.77
N THR A 42 2.34 7.72 -17.67
CA THR A 42 2.14 6.75 -18.74
C THR A 42 0.62 6.65 -18.89
N GLU A 43 0.05 6.97 -20.05
CA GLU A 43 -1.39 6.89 -20.26
C GLU A 43 -1.92 5.57 -19.71
N GLU A 44 -2.64 5.66 -18.59
CA GLU A 44 -3.09 4.49 -17.87
C GLU A 44 -4.23 3.89 -18.68
N GLY A 45 -3.98 2.72 -19.29
CA GLY A 45 -5.05 1.98 -19.96
C GLY A 45 -6.22 1.74 -18.99
N PRO A 46 -7.46 1.61 -19.51
CA PRO A 46 -8.67 1.63 -18.68
C PRO A 46 -8.62 0.58 -17.55
N ILE A 47 -8.82 1.02 -16.31
CA ILE A 47 -8.87 0.16 -15.11
C ILE A 47 -10.32 -0.27 -14.93
N ASN A 48 -10.59 -1.56 -15.10
CA ASN A 48 -11.95 -2.12 -15.10
C ASN A 48 -12.05 -3.23 -14.02
N PRO A 49 -12.08 -2.87 -12.74
CA PRO A 49 -12.10 -3.84 -11.66
C PRO A 49 -13.48 -4.52 -11.59
N ILE A 50 -13.51 -5.84 -11.47
CA ILE A 50 -14.74 -6.62 -11.29
C ILE A 50 -14.70 -7.23 -9.89
N HIS A 51 -15.54 -6.73 -8.99
CA HIS A 51 -15.59 -7.18 -7.59
C HIS A 51 -16.98 -7.03 -6.98
N ASN A 52 -17.20 -7.76 -5.88
CA ASN A 52 -18.46 -7.73 -5.12
C ASN A 52 -18.39 -6.86 -3.86
N ARG A 53 -17.30 -6.08 -3.68
CA ARG A 53 -17.13 -5.18 -2.53
C ARG A 53 -18.23 -4.14 -2.47
N VAL A 54 -18.76 -3.91 -1.26
CA VAL A 54 -19.73 -2.83 -1.02
C VAL A 54 -19.11 -1.44 -1.24
N PRO A 55 -19.89 -0.45 -1.68
CA PRO A 55 -19.45 0.95 -1.71
C PRO A 55 -19.02 1.45 -0.32
N LEU A 56 -18.10 2.42 -0.28
CA LEU A 56 -17.59 2.97 0.99
C LEU A 56 -18.68 3.48 1.94
N LYS A 57 -19.75 4.05 1.38
CA LYS A 57 -20.88 4.61 2.13
C LYS A 57 -21.73 3.55 2.84
N GLU A 58 -21.63 2.29 2.41
CA GLU A 58 -22.41 1.15 2.93
C GLU A 58 -21.60 0.28 3.89
N ILE A 59 -20.35 0.66 4.17
CA ILE A 59 -19.52 -0.03 5.17
C ILE A 59 -20.11 0.19 6.56
N ARG A 60 -20.30 -0.91 7.28
CA ARG A 60 -20.74 -0.92 8.66
C ARG A 60 -19.63 -0.37 9.55
N ASN A 61 -20.00 0.32 10.62
CA ASN A 61 -19.05 0.92 11.58
C ASN A 61 -18.03 1.89 10.95
N LEU A 62 -18.33 2.51 9.80
CA LEU A 62 -17.40 3.42 9.10
C LEU A 62 -16.85 4.55 9.99
N HIS A 63 -17.61 4.97 11.00
CA HIS A 63 -17.24 6.05 11.93
C HIS A 63 -16.91 5.54 13.35
N ASP A 64 -16.83 4.24 13.55
CA ASP A 64 -16.57 3.59 14.84
C ASP A 64 -15.45 2.56 14.65
N TRP A 65 -14.21 3.04 14.80
CA TRP A 65 -13.02 2.23 14.61
C TRP A 65 -12.96 1.05 15.57
N ASP A 66 -13.28 1.25 16.85
CA ASP A 66 -13.16 0.20 17.87
C ASP A 66 -14.09 -0.96 17.52
N LYS A 67 -15.33 -0.65 17.15
CA LYS A 67 -16.28 -1.67 16.70
C LYS A 67 -15.89 -2.29 15.36
N GLY A 68 -15.38 -1.50 14.43
CA GLY A 68 -14.88 -1.99 13.15
C GLY A 68 -13.69 -2.94 13.29
N TYR A 69 -12.82 -2.67 14.27
CA TYR A 69 -11.72 -3.53 14.65
C TYR A 69 -12.24 -4.83 15.26
N ASP A 70 -13.06 -4.77 16.30
CA ASP A 70 -13.56 -5.95 17.01
C ASP A 70 -14.33 -6.91 16.09
N GLU A 71 -15.15 -6.37 15.19
CA GLU A 71 -16.01 -7.17 14.32
C GLU A 71 -15.30 -7.60 13.03
N GLY A 72 -14.38 -6.79 12.50
CA GLY A 72 -13.75 -7.03 11.21
C GLY A 72 -12.38 -7.72 11.28
N MET A 73 -11.58 -7.47 12.32
CA MET A 73 -10.25 -8.08 12.50
C MET A 73 -10.27 -9.62 12.47
N PRO A 74 -11.23 -10.32 13.10
CA PRO A 74 -11.29 -11.79 13.05
C PRO A 74 -11.49 -12.34 11.63
N TYR A 75 -12.20 -11.62 10.75
CA TYR A 75 -12.34 -12.00 9.36
C TYR A 75 -11.04 -11.78 8.58
N TRP A 76 -10.34 -10.68 8.84
CA TRP A 76 -9.03 -10.45 8.24
C TRP A 76 -8.02 -11.54 8.64
N GLU A 77 -7.95 -11.93 9.92
CA GLU A 77 -7.04 -12.99 10.37
C GLU A 77 -7.33 -14.33 9.68
N LYS A 78 -8.61 -14.69 9.56
CA LYS A 78 -9.02 -15.90 8.82
C LYS A 78 -8.64 -15.78 7.35
N GLY A 79 -8.94 -14.64 6.71
CA GLY A 79 -8.60 -14.40 5.31
C GLY A 79 -7.09 -14.47 5.05
N ASP A 80 -6.26 -13.97 5.97
CA ASP A 80 -4.81 -14.04 5.83
C ASP A 80 -4.27 -15.48 5.98
N LYS A 81 -4.89 -16.30 6.83
CA LYS A 81 -4.61 -17.75 6.91
C LYS A 81 -4.95 -18.44 5.59
N GLU A 82 -6.14 -18.19 5.04
CA GLU A 82 -6.57 -18.74 3.74
C GLU A 82 -5.65 -18.31 2.59
N ARG A 83 -5.26 -17.03 2.56
CA ARG A 83 -4.32 -16.47 1.57
C ARG A 83 -2.97 -17.20 1.63
N LYS A 84 -2.45 -17.43 2.84
CA LYS A 84 -1.20 -18.17 3.07
C LYS A 84 -1.33 -19.65 2.69
N ALA A 85 -2.49 -20.26 2.93
CA ALA A 85 -2.80 -21.62 2.49
C ALA A 85 -2.97 -21.74 0.96
N GLY A 86 -3.23 -20.63 0.27
CA GLY A 86 -3.38 -20.57 -1.17
C GLY A 86 -4.83 -20.54 -1.67
N ASN A 87 -5.80 -20.45 -0.76
CA ASN A 87 -7.22 -20.33 -1.05
C ASN A 87 -7.57 -18.86 -1.30
N LEU A 88 -7.19 -18.34 -2.47
CA LEU A 88 -7.14 -16.90 -2.73
C LEU A 88 -8.53 -16.27 -2.86
N GLU A 89 -9.47 -16.95 -3.52
CA GLU A 89 -10.85 -16.48 -3.70
C GLU A 89 -11.55 -16.38 -2.35
N HIS A 90 -11.41 -17.42 -1.51
CA HIS A 90 -11.99 -17.42 -0.17
C HIS A 90 -11.32 -16.38 0.75
N ALA A 91 -10.02 -16.14 0.59
CA ALA A 91 -9.34 -15.06 1.28
C ALA A 91 -9.94 -13.69 0.92
N ILE A 92 -10.26 -13.45 -0.36
CA ILE A 92 -10.90 -12.21 -0.82
C ILE A 92 -12.29 -12.06 -0.17
N GLU A 93 -13.11 -13.11 -0.14
CA GLU A 93 -14.43 -13.06 0.52
C GLU A 93 -14.32 -12.68 2.01
N LEU A 94 -13.33 -13.24 2.71
CA LEU A 94 -13.07 -12.92 4.11
C LEU A 94 -12.55 -11.49 4.29
N PHE A 95 -11.72 -11.00 3.38
CA PHE A 95 -11.30 -9.60 3.39
C PHE A 95 -12.47 -8.65 3.07
N ASP A 96 -13.39 -9.04 2.18
CA ASP A 96 -14.58 -8.27 1.85
C ASP A 96 -15.48 -8.14 3.09
N LEU A 97 -15.62 -9.22 3.87
CA LEU A 97 -16.31 -9.21 5.16
C LEU A 97 -15.60 -8.34 6.20
N ALA A 98 -14.28 -8.42 6.32
CA ALA A 98 -13.51 -7.58 7.23
C ALA A 98 -13.74 -6.09 6.91
N ARG A 99 -13.60 -5.72 5.62
CA ARG A 99 -13.83 -4.37 5.12
C ARG A 99 -15.28 -3.93 5.34
N TYR A 100 -16.25 -4.79 5.06
CA TYR A 100 -17.68 -4.51 5.24
C TYR A 100 -18.02 -4.18 6.70
N ASN A 101 -17.39 -4.87 7.66
CA ASN A 101 -17.58 -4.60 9.09
C ASN A 101 -16.82 -3.36 9.61
N GLY A 102 -16.10 -2.64 8.75
CA GLY A 102 -15.43 -1.39 9.12
C GLY A 102 -13.94 -1.53 9.44
N TYR A 103 -13.34 -2.71 9.21
CA TYR A 103 -11.89 -2.86 9.40
C TYR A 103 -11.13 -2.10 8.31
N ASP A 104 -10.44 -1.04 8.72
CA ASP A 104 -9.70 -0.10 7.86
C ASP A 104 -8.17 -0.09 8.15
N ALA A 105 -7.61 -1.24 8.52
CA ALA A 105 -6.20 -1.32 8.83
C ALA A 105 -5.32 -1.38 7.56
N PRO A 106 -4.11 -0.78 7.55
CA PRO A 106 -3.10 -0.95 6.49
C PRO A 106 -2.93 -2.37 5.98
N ILE A 107 -2.91 -3.29 6.93
CA ILE A 107 -2.59 -4.69 6.65
C ILE A 107 -3.68 -5.38 5.83
N LEU A 108 -4.94 -4.92 5.93
CA LEU A 108 -6.03 -5.43 5.11
C LEU A 108 -5.79 -5.16 3.63
N TYR A 109 -5.50 -3.90 3.29
CA TYR A 109 -5.22 -3.47 1.90
C TYR A 109 -4.00 -4.17 1.31
N MET A 110 -2.95 -4.35 2.11
CA MET A 110 -1.78 -5.12 1.69
C MET A 110 -2.14 -6.59 1.42
N SER A 111 -2.96 -7.19 2.26
CA SER A 111 -3.41 -8.58 2.10
C SER A 111 -4.23 -8.76 0.81
N TYR A 112 -5.16 -7.85 0.52
CA TYR A 112 -5.86 -7.82 -0.77
C TYR A 112 -4.89 -7.70 -1.93
N ALA A 113 -4.01 -6.69 -1.91
CA ALA A 113 -3.13 -6.41 -3.03
C ALA A 113 -2.16 -7.57 -3.30
N MET A 114 -1.73 -8.30 -2.27
CA MET A 114 -0.95 -9.54 -2.42
C MET A 114 -1.77 -10.68 -3.03
N THR A 115 -3.05 -10.80 -2.65
CA THR A 115 -3.95 -11.85 -3.14
C THR A 115 -4.28 -11.65 -4.61
N TYR A 116 -4.70 -10.45 -5.00
CA TYR A 116 -4.96 -10.08 -6.40
C TYR A 116 -3.71 -10.20 -7.27
N ARG A 117 -2.54 -9.79 -6.76
CA ARG A 117 -1.26 -9.98 -7.45
C ARG A 117 -1.00 -11.45 -7.80
N LYS A 118 -1.30 -12.37 -6.87
CA LYS A 118 -1.09 -13.81 -7.06
C LYS A 118 -2.09 -14.41 -8.06
N LEU A 119 -3.32 -13.87 -8.11
CA LEU A 119 -4.32 -14.18 -9.13
C LEU A 119 -4.04 -13.54 -10.50
N LYS A 120 -3.05 -12.63 -10.59
CA LYS A 120 -2.80 -11.75 -11.76
C LYS A 120 -3.99 -10.85 -12.11
N ASP A 121 -4.84 -10.58 -11.14
CA ASP A 121 -5.96 -9.65 -11.25
C ASP A 121 -5.50 -8.23 -10.91
N TYR A 122 -4.78 -7.63 -11.85
CA TYR A 122 -4.14 -6.34 -11.61
C TYR A 122 -5.14 -5.18 -11.54
N ASP A 123 -6.31 -5.30 -12.17
CA ASP A 123 -7.35 -4.26 -12.10
C ASP A 123 -7.91 -4.15 -10.68
N ASN A 124 -8.24 -5.28 -10.05
CA ASN A 124 -8.67 -5.27 -8.66
C ASN A 124 -7.55 -4.91 -7.67
N GLU A 125 -6.30 -5.28 -7.96
CA GLU A 125 -5.14 -4.82 -7.18
C GLU A 125 -4.99 -3.29 -7.22
N ILE A 126 -5.14 -2.66 -8.40
CA ILE A 126 -5.04 -1.21 -8.52
C ILE A 126 -6.19 -0.54 -7.78
N ALA A 127 -7.43 -1.00 -7.99
CA ALA A 127 -8.62 -0.42 -7.37
C ALA A 127 -8.57 -0.44 -5.83
N ILE A 128 -8.08 -1.51 -5.21
CA ILE A 128 -7.99 -1.60 -3.75
C ILE A 128 -6.85 -0.75 -3.18
N ILE A 129 -5.78 -0.55 -3.95
CA ILE A 129 -4.68 0.37 -3.58
C ILE A 129 -5.15 1.82 -3.68
N ASP A 130 -5.92 2.17 -4.71
CA ASP A 130 -6.49 3.51 -4.87
C ASP A 130 -7.39 3.87 -3.70
N GLU A 131 -8.28 2.96 -3.29
CA GLU A 131 -9.09 3.13 -2.08
C GLU A 131 -8.22 3.35 -0.83
N ALA A 132 -7.15 2.55 -0.66
CA ALA A 132 -6.25 2.69 0.49
C ALA A 132 -5.56 4.05 0.50
N ILE A 133 -5.13 4.56 -0.66
CA ILE A 133 -4.51 5.89 -0.79
C ILE A 133 -5.52 6.97 -0.43
N GLU A 134 -6.74 6.91 -0.97
CA GLU A 134 -7.80 7.90 -0.69
C GLU A 134 -8.12 8.00 0.80
N ARG A 135 -8.31 6.85 1.47
CA ARG A 135 -8.56 6.79 2.92
C ARG A 135 -7.38 7.32 3.72
N THR A 136 -6.16 6.89 3.38
CA THR A 136 -4.93 7.32 4.08
C THR A 136 -4.66 8.82 3.91
N GLN A 137 -5.00 9.41 2.76
CA GLN A 137 -4.86 10.86 2.51
C GLN A 137 -5.90 11.70 3.24
N SER A 138 -7.08 11.13 3.52
CA SER A 138 -8.13 11.82 4.28
C SER A 138 -7.78 11.99 5.76
N GLU A 139 -6.89 11.16 6.29
CA GLU A 139 -6.31 11.30 7.62
C GLU A 139 -5.32 12.48 7.62
N LYS A 140 -5.62 13.54 8.37
CA LYS A 140 -4.88 14.83 8.38
C LYS A 140 -3.43 14.76 8.90
N GLU A 141 -2.85 13.57 9.10
CA GLU A 141 -1.54 13.40 9.69
C GLU A 141 -0.44 13.11 8.67
N ASN A 142 0.65 13.88 8.76
CA ASN A 142 1.90 13.67 8.02
C ASN A 142 2.57 12.30 8.30
N ALA A 143 2.09 11.53 9.28
CA ALA A 143 2.62 10.22 9.67
C ALA A 143 2.51 9.17 8.56
N ASN A 144 1.68 9.40 7.55
CA ASN A 144 1.36 8.41 6.52
C ASN A 144 2.11 8.57 5.19
N VAL A 145 3.03 9.54 5.06
CA VAL A 145 3.71 9.83 3.77
C VAL A 145 4.47 8.62 3.23
N ILE A 146 5.22 7.91 4.07
CA ILE A 146 5.99 6.72 3.66
C ILE A 146 5.05 5.64 3.13
N ARG A 147 3.95 5.38 3.83
CA ARG A 147 2.96 4.39 3.44
C ARG A 147 2.24 4.74 2.13
N ILE A 148 1.90 6.02 1.93
CA ILE A 148 1.35 6.49 0.66
C ILE A 148 2.35 6.28 -0.48
N MET A 149 3.65 6.52 -0.24
CA MET A 149 4.69 6.26 -1.24
C MET A 149 4.79 4.77 -1.58
N GLU A 150 4.75 3.88 -0.59
CA GLU A 150 4.75 2.42 -0.79
C GLU A 150 3.52 1.94 -1.60
N LEU A 151 2.33 2.47 -1.28
CA LEU A 151 1.10 2.20 -2.01
C LEU A 151 1.22 2.67 -3.47
N LYS A 152 1.70 3.89 -3.71
CA LYS A 152 1.92 4.42 -5.06
C LYS A 152 2.92 3.59 -5.85
N GLU A 153 4.01 3.14 -5.23
CA GLU A 153 5.00 2.27 -5.87
C GLU A 153 4.37 0.92 -6.25
N ARG A 154 3.58 0.33 -5.35
CA ARG A 154 2.87 -0.92 -5.62
C ARG A 154 1.84 -0.77 -6.74
N ARG A 155 1.11 0.34 -6.76
CA ARG A 155 0.17 0.70 -7.83
C ARG A 155 0.88 0.76 -9.18
N ALA A 156 1.98 1.49 -9.27
CA ALA A 156 2.79 1.61 -10.49
C ALA A 156 3.30 0.25 -10.98
N LYS A 157 3.75 -0.61 -10.05
CA LYS A 157 4.14 -2.00 -10.37
C LYS A 157 2.96 -2.81 -10.92
N ALA A 158 1.76 -2.63 -10.38
CA ALA A 158 0.56 -3.31 -10.88
C ALA A 158 0.17 -2.88 -12.30
N ILE A 159 0.25 -1.57 -12.59
CA ILE A 159 0.02 -1.05 -13.94
C ILE A 159 1.04 -1.62 -14.93
N ALA A 160 2.32 -1.62 -14.57
CA ALA A 160 3.37 -2.18 -15.43
C ALA A 160 3.17 -3.68 -15.71
N LEU A 161 2.74 -4.44 -14.70
CA LEU A 161 2.44 -5.87 -14.85
C LEU A 161 1.19 -6.11 -15.71
N LYS A 162 0.16 -5.28 -15.56
CA LYS A 162 -1.03 -5.30 -16.43
C LYS A 162 -0.68 -5.04 -17.89
N GLN A 163 0.13 -4.01 -18.16
CA GLN A 163 0.58 -3.68 -19.51
C GLN A 163 1.36 -4.83 -20.14
N LYS A 164 2.29 -5.45 -19.38
CA LYS A 164 3.04 -6.64 -19.81
C LYS A 164 2.14 -7.86 -20.08
N LEU A 165 1.13 -8.08 -19.24
CA LEU A 165 0.17 -9.18 -19.45
C LEU A 165 -0.63 -8.97 -20.73
N ASN A 166 -1.06 -7.73 -20.99
CA ASN A 166 -1.83 -7.38 -22.18
C ASN A 166 -0.99 -7.45 -23.46
N SER A 167 0.29 -7.08 -23.42
CA SER A 167 1.19 -7.22 -24.57
C SER A 167 1.55 -8.68 -24.85
N SER A 168 1.62 -9.54 -23.84
CA SER A 168 1.86 -10.99 -24.01
C SER A 168 0.66 -11.77 -24.55
N LYS A 169 -0.55 -11.20 -24.46
CA LYS A 169 -1.79 -11.82 -24.96
C LYS A 169 -2.16 -11.39 -26.39
N ARG A 170 -1.41 -10.43 -26.96
CA ARG A 170 -1.53 -9.98 -28.36
C ARG A 170 -0.55 -10.73 -29.23
#